data_AF-A0A653YPY7-F1
#
_entry.id   AF-A0A653YPY7-F1
#
_cell.length_a   1.000
_cell.length_b   1.000
_cell.length_c   1.000
_cell.angle_alpha   90.00
_cell.angle_beta   90.00
_cell.angle_gamma   90.00
#
_symmetry.space_group_name_H-M   'P 1'
#
loop_
_entity.id
_entity.type
_entity.pdbx_description
1 polymer ?
#
loop_
_entity_poly.entity_id
_entity_poly.type
_entity_poly.pdbx_seq_one_letter_code
_entity_poly.pdbx_strand_id
1 'polypeptide(L)'
;MIVLLAAATAIVALVMLFAWMPEIREPGLLLRRWSRGADGHCSAAIGKAVDSVIAGFASEHALPDVDASRLRDMKSRPGMMPVALLLHPQLVRRENGRFVRGRNLTAVMTATGVSALVLPPLAGMALHDVSLSLLPLLNVAVFFTGVQLVRQTWSDMSLLNVLVTGKPD
;
A
#
# COMPACT_ATOMS: atom_id res chain seq x y z
N MET A 1 -26.33 18.59 -2.29
CA MET A 1 -25.79 17.39 -2.98
C MET A 1 -24.33 17.56 -3.38
N ILE A 2 -23.98 18.60 -4.16
CA ILE A 2 -22.58 18.88 -4.58
C ILE A 2 -21.62 19.01 -3.38
N VAL A 3 -21.99 19.77 -2.35
CA VAL A 3 -21.16 19.95 -1.13
C VAL A 3 -20.86 18.61 -0.43
N LEU A 4 -21.85 17.71 -0.37
CA LEU A 4 -21.68 16.39 0.25
C LEU A 4 -20.70 15.52 -0.56
N LEU A 5 -20.84 15.49 -1.88
CA LEU A 5 -19.96 14.71 -2.77
C LEU A 5 -18.54 15.27 -2.77
N ALA A 6 -18.39 16.60 -2.77
CA ALA A 6 -17.09 17.26 -2.66
C ALA A 6 -16.42 16.95 -1.31
N ALA A 7 -17.16 17.02 -0.20
CA ALA A 7 -16.64 16.68 1.12
C ALA A 7 -16.23 15.20 1.21
N ALA A 8 -17.06 14.28 0.70
CA ALA A 8 -16.72 12.86 0.64
C ALA A 8 -15.45 12.60 -0.18
N THR A 9 -15.33 13.24 -1.35
CA THR A 9 -14.14 13.12 -2.22
C THR A 9 -12.90 13.66 -1.52
N ALA A 10 -12.99 14.81 -0.85
CA ALA A 10 -11.88 15.40 -0.12
C ALA A 10 -11.43 14.50 1.05
N ILE A 11 -12.36 13.94 1.83
CA ILE A 11 -12.04 13.02 2.93
C ILE A 11 -11.34 11.77 2.39
N VAL A 12 -11.90 11.15 1.35
CA VAL A 12 -11.34 9.94 0.74
C VAL A 12 -9.97 10.22 0.11
N ALA A 13 -9.79 11.39 -0.51
CA ALA A 13 -8.50 11.82 -1.03
C ALA A 13 -7.45 12.01 0.07
N LEU A 14 -7.81 12.65 1.19
CA LEU A 14 -6.89 12.81 2.32
C LEU A 14 -6.50 11.46 2.93
N VAL A 15 -7.47 10.57 3.14
CA VAL A 15 -7.21 9.20 3.64
C VAL A 15 -6.24 8.46 2.72
N MET A 16 -6.45 8.50 1.40
CA MET A 16 -5.53 7.86 0.47
C MET A 16 -4.16 8.53 0.42
N LEU A 17 -4.10 9.86 0.49
CA LEU A 17 -2.85 10.60 0.50
C LEU A 17 -1.99 10.20 1.71
N PHE A 18 -2.60 10.10 2.90
CA PHE A 18 -1.90 9.61 4.09
C PHE A 18 -1.46 8.15 3.94
N ALA A 19 -2.33 7.29 3.41
CA ALA A 19 -1.99 5.89 3.17
C ALA A 19 -0.86 5.72 2.15
N TRP A 20 -0.73 6.62 1.16
CA TRP A 20 0.30 6.57 0.13
C TRP A 20 1.57 7.34 0.49
N MET A 21 1.59 8.11 1.57
CA MET A 21 2.75 8.93 1.92
C MET A 21 4.07 8.14 2.02
N PRO A 22 4.12 6.91 2.60
CA PRO A 22 5.33 6.10 2.62
C PRO A 22 5.87 5.73 1.23
N GLU A 23 5.00 5.62 0.21
CA GLU A 23 5.37 5.27 -1.17
C GLU A 23 6.02 6.43 -1.92
N ILE A 24 5.59 7.65 -1.61
CA ILE A 24 5.97 8.87 -2.33
C ILE A 24 7.30 9.42 -1.77
N ARG A 25 7.66 9.07 -0.54
CA ARG A 25 8.96 9.42 0.05
C ARG A 25 10.09 8.70 -0.69
N GLU A 26 11.26 9.33 -0.77
CA GLU A 26 12.45 8.79 -1.43
C GLU A 26 12.76 7.30 -1.13
N PRO A 27 12.77 6.82 0.13
CA PRO A 27 13.01 5.40 0.40
C PRO A 27 11.97 4.48 -0.26
N GLY A 28 10.69 4.87 -0.30
CA GLY A 28 9.64 4.09 -0.96
C GLY A 28 9.82 4.00 -2.48
N LEU A 29 10.12 5.13 -3.11
CA LEU A 29 10.38 5.19 -4.56
C LEU A 29 11.61 4.35 -4.96
N LEU A 30 12.69 4.44 -4.18
CA LEU A 30 13.90 3.64 -4.39
C LEU A 30 13.61 2.14 -4.27
N LEU A 31 12.91 1.74 -3.20
CA LEU A 31 12.57 0.33 -2.96
C LEU A 31 11.68 -0.25 -4.07
N ARG A 32 10.73 0.54 -4.61
CA ARG A 32 9.89 0.11 -5.73
C ARG A 32 10.65 -0.01 -7.05
N ARG A 33 11.61 0.88 -7.33
CA ARG A 33 12.45 0.78 -8.54
C ARG A 33 13.33 -0.47 -8.46
N TRP A 34 13.95 -0.68 -7.31
CA TRP A 34 14.76 -1.85 -7.04
C TRP A 34 13.97 -3.15 -7.14
N SER A 35 12.77 -3.24 -6.53
CA SER A 35 11.96 -4.47 -6.59
C SER A 35 11.47 -4.81 -7.99
N ARG A 36 11.27 -3.81 -8.86
CA ARG A 36 10.96 -4.03 -10.29
C ARG A 36 12.16 -4.43 -11.13
N GLY A 37 13.36 -4.53 -10.54
CA GLY A 37 14.58 -4.90 -11.25
C GLY A 37 15.19 -3.77 -12.09
N ALA A 38 14.74 -2.51 -11.91
CA ALA A 38 15.25 -1.39 -12.69
C ALA A 38 16.74 -1.09 -12.40
N ASP A 39 17.21 -1.42 -11.20
CA ASP A 39 18.57 -1.08 -10.75
C ASP A 39 19.55 -2.27 -10.76
N GLY A 40 19.11 -3.48 -11.17
CA GLY A 40 19.93 -4.68 -11.39
C GLY A 40 20.61 -5.29 -10.14
N HIS A 41 21.24 -4.48 -9.29
CA HIS A 41 21.97 -4.88 -8.08
C HIS A 41 21.54 -4.06 -6.86
N CYS A 42 21.55 -4.69 -5.69
CA CYS A 42 21.32 -4.01 -4.42
C CYS A 42 22.55 -3.16 -4.07
N SER A 43 22.54 -1.88 -4.41
CA SER A 43 23.58 -0.93 -3.98
C SER A 43 23.60 -0.83 -2.45
N ALA A 44 24.72 -0.37 -1.86
CA ALA A 44 24.82 -0.20 -0.40
C ALA A 44 23.71 0.70 0.17
N ALA A 45 23.28 1.71 -0.60
CA ALA A 45 22.17 2.59 -0.23
C ALA A 45 20.82 1.86 -0.22
N ILE A 46 20.55 1.03 -1.25
CA ILE A 46 19.34 0.20 -1.32
C ILE A 46 19.35 -0.83 -0.18
N GLY A 47 20.48 -1.50 0.05
CA GLY A 47 20.63 -2.47 1.14
C GLY A 47 20.27 -1.88 2.49
N LYS A 48 20.79 -0.69 2.80
CA LYS A 48 20.47 0.05 4.04
C LYS A 48 19.00 0.45 4.11
N ALA A 49 18.41 0.90 3.00
CA ALA A 49 16.98 1.24 2.96
C ALA A 49 16.10 0.01 3.20
N VAL A 50 16.42 -1.12 2.57
CA VAL A 50 15.72 -2.41 2.74
C VAL A 50 15.84 -2.88 4.19
N ASP A 51 17.04 -2.84 4.78
CA ASP A 51 17.24 -3.23 6.18
C ASP A 51 16.43 -2.37 7.15
N SER A 52 16.36 -1.07 6.89
CA SER A 52 15.57 -0.14 7.69
C SER A 52 14.08 -0.50 7.67
N VAL A 53 13.50 -0.76 6.49
CA VAL A 53 12.08 -1.13 6.39
C VAL A 53 11.80 -2.52 6.95
N ILE A 54 12.71 -3.50 6.78
CA ILE A 54 12.58 -4.81 7.44
C ILE A 54 12.61 -4.65 8.95
N ALA A 55 13.54 -3.85 9.49
CA ALA A 55 13.64 -3.62 10.94
C ALA A 55 12.39 -2.93 11.49
N GLY A 56 11.87 -1.92 10.77
CA GLY A 56 10.61 -1.26 11.13
C GLY A 56 9.42 -2.23 11.13
N PHE A 57 9.30 -3.05 10.09
CA PHE A 57 8.24 -4.07 9.99
C PHE A 57 8.36 -5.14 11.07
N ALA A 58 9.58 -5.62 11.34
CA ALA A 58 9.85 -6.60 12.38
C ALA A 58 9.54 -6.06 13.78
N SER A 59 9.87 -4.79 14.03
CA SER A 59 9.53 -4.10 15.28
C SER A 59 8.02 -3.95 15.45
N GLU A 60 7.29 -3.48 14.43
CA GLU A 60 5.83 -3.28 14.50
C GLU A 60 5.08 -4.59 14.81
N HIS A 61 5.56 -5.72 14.30
CA HIS A 61 4.87 -7.01 14.42
C HIS A 61 5.54 -8.00 15.38
N ALA A 62 6.53 -7.54 16.17
CA ALA A 62 7.34 -8.36 17.07
C ALA A 62 7.79 -9.66 16.41
N LEU A 63 8.42 -9.55 15.24
CA LEU A 63 8.89 -10.72 14.49
C LEU A 63 10.05 -11.40 15.22
N PRO A 64 10.03 -12.73 15.35
CA PRO A 64 11.19 -13.51 15.78
C PRO A 64 12.38 -13.27 14.85
N ASP A 65 13.59 -13.39 15.38
CA ASP A 65 14.82 -13.21 14.61
C ASP A 65 14.90 -14.13 13.38
N VAL A 66 14.33 -15.33 13.48
CA VAL A 66 14.25 -16.31 12.38
C VAL A 66 13.36 -15.81 11.23
N ASP A 67 12.23 -15.16 11.55
CA ASP A 67 11.34 -14.63 10.51
C ASP A 67 11.95 -13.36 9.89
N ALA A 68 12.59 -12.52 10.71
CA ALA A 68 13.31 -11.35 10.25
C ALA A 68 14.53 -11.71 9.37
N SER A 69 15.25 -12.81 9.66
CA SER A 69 16.36 -13.27 8.83
C SER A 69 15.87 -13.77 7.47
N ARG A 70 14.77 -14.53 7.43
CA ARG A 70 14.16 -14.99 6.17
C ARG A 70 13.76 -13.80 5.28
N LEU A 71 13.24 -12.72 5.86
CA LEU A 71 12.96 -11.49 5.11
C LEU A 71 14.21 -10.81 4.55
N ARG A 72 15.34 -10.86 5.27
CA ARG A 72 16.62 -10.35 4.75
C ARG A 72 17.14 -11.21 3.60
N ASP A 73 16.95 -12.52 3.66
CA ASP A 73 17.40 -13.45 2.60
C ASP A 73 16.67 -13.20 1.27
N MET A 74 15.44 -12.68 1.33
CA MET A 74 14.67 -12.28 0.15
C MET A 74 15.30 -11.16 -0.66
N LYS A 75 16.28 -10.41 -0.13
CA LYS A 75 17.04 -9.40 -0.90
C LYS A 75 17.70 -9.96 -2.15
N SER A 76 18.02 -11.26 -2.15
CA SER A 76 18.54 -11.97 -3.31
C SER A 76 17.54 -12.06 -4.47
N ARG A 77 16.24 -11.85 -4.22
CA ARG A 77 15.15 -11.88 -5.19
C ARG A 77 14.26 -10.63 -5.05
N PRO A 78 14.73 -9.45 -5.51
CA PRO A 78 14.03 -8.18 -5.35
C PRO A 78 12.57 -8.19 -5.84
N GLY A 79 12.29 -8.91 -6.92
CA GLY A 79 10.94 -9.02 -7.49
C GLY A 79 9.95 -9.82 -6.65
N MET A 80 10.41 -10.57 -5.65
CA MET A 80 9.57 -11.26 -4.68
C MET A 80 9.48 -10.50 -3.36
N MET A 81 10.18 -9.38 -3.19
CA MET A 81 10.19 -8.66 -1.92
C MET A 81 8.82 -8.02 -1.64
N PRO A 82 8.22 -8.22 -0.45
CA PRO A 82 6.91 -7.67 -0.10
C PRO A 82 6.98 -6.18 0.25
N VAL A 83 7.40 -5.36 -0.72
CA VAL A 83 7.75 -3.95 -0.52
C VAL A 83 6.56 -3.12 -0.04
N ALA A 84 5.34 -3.40 -0.51
CA ALA A 84 4.18 -2.61 -0.07
C ALA A 84 3.94 -2.83 1.43
N LEU A 85 3.98 -4.08 1.92
CA LEU A 85 3.81 -4.32 3.35
C LEU A 85 4.98 -3.83 4.20
N LEU A 86 6.20 -3.91 3.70
CA LEU A 86 7.37 -3.36 4.39
C LEU A 86 7.28 -1.82 4.52
N LEU A 87 6.71 -1.13 3.53
CA LEU A 87 6.45 0.31 3.60
C LEU A 87 5.24 0.66 4.45
N HIS A 88 4.26 -0.25 4.55
CA HIS A 88 2.99 -0.04 5.23
C HIS A 88 2.69 -1.14 6.28
N PRO A 89 3.52 -1.27 7.33
CA PRO A 89 3.37 -2.36 8.29
C PRO A 89 1.99 -2.33 8.97
N GLN A 90 1.43 -1.15 9.20
CA GLN A 90 0.14 -0.96 9.86
C GLN A 90 -1.08 -1.44 9.04
N LEU A 91 -0.92 -1.78 7.76
CA LEU A 91 -2.02 -2.32 6.95
C LEU A 91 -2.42 -3.74 7.38
N VAL A 92 -1.50 -4.48 7.99
CA VAL A 92 -1.74 -5.83 8.49
C VAL A 92 -1.57 -5.89 10.00
N ARG A 93 -2.08 -6.97 10.58
CA ARG A 93 -1.83 -7.34 11.98
C ARG A 93 -1.38 -8.79 12.00
N ARG A 94 -0.59 -9.14 13.02
CA ARG A 94 -0.14 -10.52 13.21
C ARG A 94 -1.03 -11.22 14.22
N GLU A 95 -1.69 -12.31 13.81
CA GLU A 95 -2.55 -13.15 14.63
C GLU A 95 -2.15 -14.61 14.46
N ASN A 96 -1.92 -15.31 15.58
CA ASN A 96 -1.54 -16.73 15.58
C ASN A 96 -0.37 -17.09 14.64
N GLY A 97 0.63 -16.20 14.55
CA GLY A 97 1.80 -16.39 13.69
C GLY A 97 1.56 -16.10 12.20
N ARG A 98 0.39 -15.61 11.81
CA ARG A 98 0.06 -15.19 10.43
C ARG A 98 -0.27 -13.71 10.35
N PHE A 99 -0.06 -13.11 9.20
CA PHE A 99 -0.51 -11.77 8.86
C PHE A 99 -1.93 -11.82 8.32
N VAL A 100 -2.79 -10.99 8.89
CA VAL A 100 -4.17 -10.81 8.45
C VAL A 100 -4.48 -9.34 8.26
N ARG A 101 -5.59 -9.05 7.59
CA ARG A 101 -6.06 -7.68 7.35
C ARG A 101 -6.17 -6.89 8.66
N GLY A 102 -5.47 -5.75 8.72
CA GLY A 102 -5.57 -4.78 9.81
C GLY A 102 -6.71 -3.77 9.61
N ARG A 103 -6.91 -2.91 10.60
CA ARG A 103 -7.91 -1.84 10.54
C ARG A 103 -7.60 -0.84 9.43
N ASN A 104 -6.33 -0.52 9.20
CA ASN A 104 -5.93 0.46 8.19
C ASN A 104 -6.16 -0.07 6.77
N LEU A 105 -5.89 -1.35 6.50
CA LEU A 105 -6.25 -1.95 5.20
C LEU A 105 -7.76 -1.99 5.00
N THR A 106 -8.53 -2.25 6.07
CA THR A 106 -10.01 -2.16 5.99
C THR A 106 -10.44 -0.74 5.63
N ALA A 107 -9.86 0.29 6.25
CA ALA A 107 -10.16 1.69 5.93
C ALA A 107 -9.81 2.05 4.47
N VAL A 108 -8.68 1.59 3.95
CA VAL A 108 -8.29 1.77 2.54
C VAL A 108 -9.30 1.07 1.61
N MET A 109 -9.71 -0.17 1.92
CA MET A 109 -10.73 -0.87 1.14
C MET A 109 -12.07 -0.12 1.15
N THR A 110 -12.51 0.37 2.32
CA THR A 110 -13.75 1.15 2.46
C THR A 110 -13.66 2.45 1.67
N ALA A 111 -12.56 3.21 1.79
CA ALA A 111 -12.35 4.44 1.06
C ALA A 111 -12.33 4.21 -0.47
N THR A 112 -11.72 3.12 -0.93
CA THR A 112 -11.75 2.70 -2.34
C THR A 112 -13.19 2.41 -2.80
N GLY A 113 -13.97 1.70 -1.99
CA GLY A 113 -15.37 1.40 -2.29
C GLY A 113 -16.24 2.66 -2.34
N VAL A 114 -16.08 3.58 -1.37
CA VAL A 114 -16.78 4.88 -1.36
C VAL A 114 -16.43 5.69 -2.60
N SER A 115 -15.15 5.71 -3.00
CA SER A 115 -14.72 6.39 -4.21
C SER A 115 -15.42 5.84 -5.46
N ALA A 116 -15.58 4.51 -5.57
CA ALA A 116 -16.32 3.89 -6.66
C ALA A 116 -17.80 4.32 -6.70
N LEU A 117 -18.44 4.45 -5.54
CA LEU A 117 -19.85 4.86 -5.41
C LEU A 117 -20.07 6.35 -5.75
N VAL A 118 -19.11 7.20 -5.40
CA VAL A 118 -19.17 8.65 -5.60
C VAL A 118 -18.80 9.04 -7.05
N LEU A 119 -18.11 8.18 -7.80
CA LEU A 119 -17.64 8.50 -9.14
C LEU A 119 -18.78 8.77 -10.15
N PRO A 120 -19.81 7.91 -10.31
CA PRO A 120 -20.88 8.16 -11.29
C PRO A 120 -21.60 9.50 -11.13
N PRO A 121 -22.04 9.92 -9.93
CA PRO A 121 -22.69 11.23 -9.78
C PRO A 121 -21.72 12.40 -10.01
N LEU A 122 -20.43 12.29 -9.64
CA LEU A 122 -19.44 13.33 -9.93
C LEU A 122 -19.19 13.48 -11.44
N ALA A 123 -19.07 12.36 -12.16
CA ALA A 123 -18.90 12.38 -13.60
C ALA A 123 -20.13 12.99 -14.28
N GLY A 124 -21.34 12.63 -13.86
CA GLY A 124 -22.58 13.22 -14.34
C GLY A 124 -22.65 14.73 -14.15
N MET A 125 -22.24 15.24 -12.97
CA MET A 125 -22.19 16.69 -12.72
C MET A 125 -21.16 17.41 -13.59
N ALA A 126 -19.98 16.83 -13.77
CA ALA A 126 -18.91 17.42 -14.58
C ALA A 126 -19.25 17.53 -16.07
N LEU A 127 -20.16 16.69 -16.58
CA LEU A 127 -20.67 16.82 -17.96
C LEU A 127 -21.51 18.09 -18.15
N HIS A 128 -22.12 18.60 -17.08
CA HIS A 128 -22.94 19.82 -17.13
C HIS A 128 -22.17 21.09 -16.76
N ASP A 129 -21.10 20.97 -15.96
CA ASP A 129 -20.24 22.08 -15.56
C ASP A 129 -18.77 21.67 -15.52
N VAL A 130 -18.01 22.20 -16.48
CA VAL A 130 -16.58 21.90 -16.64
C VAL A 130 -15.76 22.32 -15.41
N SER A 131 -16.20 23.32 -14.64
CA SER A 131 -15.50 23.75 -13.42
C SER A 131 -15.48 22.66 -12.34
N LEU A 132 -16.42 21.70 -12.40
CA LEU A 132 -16.50 20.57 -11.48
C LEU A 132 -15.67 19.36 -11.90
N SER A 133 -15.01 19.40 -13.08
CA SER A 133 -14.22 18.29 -13.64
C SER A 133 -13.05 17.83 -12.77
N LEU A 134 -12.54 18.71 -11.89
CA LEU A 134 -11.47 18.34 -10.95
C LEU A 134 -11.89 17.26 -9.95
N LEU A 135 -13.15 17.27 -9.50
CA LEU A 135 -13.66 16.31 -8.52
C LEU A 135 -13.64 14.85 -9.03
N PRO A 136 -14.22 14.52 -10.20
CA PRO A 136 -14.13 13.16 -10.73
C PRO A 136 -12.69 12.77 -11.07
N LEU A 137 -11.84 13.69 -11.55
CA LEU A 137 -10.42 13.39 -11.80
C LEU A 137 -9.68 12.98 -10.52
N LEU A 138 -9.84 13.76 -9.44
CA LEU A 138 -9.27 13.43 -8.14
C LEU A 138 -9.80 12.09 -7.63
N ASN A 139 -11.11 11.86 -7.76
CA ASN A 139 -11.74 10.63 -7.32
C ASN A 139 -11.23 9.39 -8.10
N VAL A 140 -11.01 9.52 -9.41
CA VAL A 140 -10.39 8.46 -10.23
C VAL A 140 -8.97 8.14 -9.75
N ALA A 141 -8.14 9.16 -9.51
CA ALA A 141 -6.78 8.95 -9.02
C ALA A 141 -6.77 8.22 -7.67
N VAL A 142 -7.65 8.63 -6.76
CA VAL A 142 -7.85 8.03 -5.43
C VAL A 142 -8.34 6.58 -5.53
N PHE A 143 -9.27 6.29 -6.43
CA PHE A 143 -9.74 4.94 -6.67
C PHE A 143 -8.62 4.02 -7.14
N PHE A 144 -7.86 4.42 -8.18
CA PHE A 144 -6.79 3.60 -8.73
C PHE A 144 -5.66 3.36 -7.73
N THR A 145 -5.26 4.40 -6.98
CA THR A 145 -4.25 4.28 -5.94
C THR A 145 -4.70 3.36 -4.80
N GLY A 146 -5.96 3.46 -4.38
CA GLY A 146 -6.57 2.53 -3.43
C GLY A 146 -6.55 1.08 -3.91
N VAL A 147 -7.03 0.81 -5.12
CA VAL A 147 -7.03 -0.54 -5.72
C VAL A 147 -5.62 -1.11 -5.84
N GLN A 148 -4.65 -0.32 -6.30
CA GLN A 148 -3.27 -0.77 -6.43
C GLN A 148 -2.66 -1.13 -5.07
N LEU A 149 -2.88 -0.30 -4.05
CA LEU A 149 -2.37 -0.56 -2.70
C LEU A 149 -2.99 -1.82 -2.10
N VAL A 150 -4.31 -2.00 -2.23
CA VAL A 150 -5.00 -3.22 -1.75
C VAL A 150 -4.46 -4.46 -2.45
N ARG A 151 -4.32 -4.43 -3.78
CA ARG A 151 -3.83 -5.55 -4.57
C ARG A 151 -2.40 -5.95 -4.18
N GLN A 152 -1.52 -4.97 -4.01
CA GLN A 152 -0.13 -5.23 -3.61
C GLN A 152 -0.06 -5.76 -2.19
N THR A 153 -0.84 -5.17 -1.28
CA THR A 153 -0.91 -5.61 0.12
C THR A 153 -1.37 -7.06 0.23
N TRP A 154 -2.37 -7.48 -0.54
CA TRP A 154 -2.84 -8.87 -0.56
C TRP A 154 -1.78 -9.84 -1.08
N SER A 155 -1.11 -9.49 -2.18
CA SER A 155 -0.01 -10.28 -2.73
C SER A 155 1.12 -10.46 -1.72
N ASP A 156 1.52 -9.36 -1.07
CA ASP A 156 2.59 -9.35 -0.08
C ASP A 156 2.20 -10.14 1.18
N MET A 157 0.94 -10.03 1.63
CA MET A 157 0.44 -10.75 2.79
C MET A 157 0.47 -12.27 2.57
N SER A 158 0.03 -12.74 1.41
CA SER A 158 0.09 -14.15 1.03
C SER A 158 1.54 -14.65 1.02
N LEU A 159 2.45 -13.87 0.42
CA LEU A 159 3.87 -14.21 0.38
C LEU A 159 4.49 -14.28 1.79
N LEU A 160 4.19 -13.31 2.66
CA LEU A 160 4.67 -13.30 4.03
C LEU A 160 4.14 -14.50 4.83
N ASN A 161 2.88 -14.88 4.64
CA ASN A 161 2.30 -16.04 5.31
C ASN A 161 2.93 -17.35 4.83
N VAL A 162 3.24 -17.48 3.54
CA VAL A 162 4.02 -18.61 3.02
C VAL A 162 5.41 -18.65 3.66
N LEU A 163 6.07 -17.51 3.79
CA LEU A 163 7.43 -17.43 4.34
C LEU A 163 7.50 -17.74 5.84
N VAL A 164 6.51 -17.29 6.61
CA VAL A 164 6.47 -17.50 8.07
C VAL A 164 5.91 -18.88 8.42
N THR A 165 4.85 -19.34 7.73
CA THR A 165 4.14 -20.58 8.09
C THR A 165 4.48 -21.78 7.22
N GLY A 166 5.17 -21.59 6.11
CA GLY A 166 5.45 -22.65 5.12
C GLY A 166 4.22 -23.14 4.36
N LYS A 167 3.06 -22.50 4.51
CA LYS A 167 1.80 -22.89 3.86
C LYS A 167 1.25 -21.72 3.04
N PRO A 168 0.84 -21.93 1.77
CA PRO A 168 0.01 -20.96 1.07
C PRO A 168 -1.34 -20.84 1.76
N ASP A 169 -1.82 -19.60 1.91
CA ASP A 169 -3.20 -19.30 2.30
C ASP A 169 -4.18 -19.64 1.19
#